data_AF-A0A1X0D862-F1
#
_entry.id   AF-A0A1X0D862-F1
#
_cell.length_a   1.000
_cell.length_b   1.000
_cell.length_c   1.000
_cell.angle_alpha   90.00
_cell.angle_beta   90.00
_cell.angle_gamma   90.00
#
_symmetry.space_group_name_H-M   'P 1'
#
loop_
_entity.id
_entity.type
_entity.pdbx_description
1 polymer ?
#
loop_
_entity_poly.entity_id
_entity_poly.type
_entity_poly.pdbx_seq_one_letter_code
_entity_poly.pdbx_strand_id
1 'polypeptide(L)'
;MTREQAYANLNAQKAKQQVPKGIAYMAGIFGLIPILYISLEGPHPIAISAVVILYGLVTACLWWTWSLARQAGYRINRRFAAVGWLPVIVVAAGVALLLLWALTSVVQALAPDAGRRAGVGIVASAVWGGIAVCVFYFHRITLFYGNAVGLTFRRNKHFMQKWQDVAQVVIARSTDTVEIAVAPAPGAVVEAMPTRTGEVLTGYPVRVRVPAERFDLDRLKWVLNQSGQSNIALVEQTPAGQAVLGHSNRWT
;
A
#
# COMPACT_ATOMS: atom_id res chain seq x y z
N MET A 1 27.01 -11.60 3.82
CA MET A 1 26.45 -10.31 4.28
C MET A 1 26.44 -10.29 5.80
N THR A 2 26.94 -9.22 6.44
CA THR A 2 26.97 -9.11 7.91
C THR A 2 25.63 -8.64 8.47
N ARG A 3 25.36 -8.90 9.75
CA ARG A 3 24.14 -8.44 10.44
C ARG A 3 23.98 -6.91 10.38
N GLU A 4 25.09 -6.19 10.52
CA GLU A 4 25.12 -4.72 10.45
C GLU A 4 24.74 -4.20 9.06
N GLN A 5 25.26 -4.82 7.99
CA GLN A 5 24.87 -4.48 6.61
C GLN A 5 23.38 -4.71 6.36
N ALA A 6 22.81 -5.79 6.94
CA ALA A 6 21.39 -6.10 6.80
C ALA A 6 20.51 -5.06 7.52
N TYR A 7 20.90 -4.60 8.71
CA TYR A 7 20.21 -3.52 9.42
C TYR A 7 20.36 -2.15 8.73
N ALA A 8 21.54 -1.84 8.18
CA ALA A 8 21.76 -0.60 7.44
C ALA A 8 20.85 -0.53 6.20
N ASN A 9 20.73 -1.63 5.45
CA ASN A 9 19.82 -1.74 4.31
C ASN A 9 18.35 -1.60 4.72
N LEU A 10 17.95 -2.20 5.84
CA LEU A 10 16.62 -2.04 6.41
C LEU A 10 16.31 -0.57 6.72
N ASN A 11 17.24 0.13 7.39
CA ASN A 11 17.05 1.53 7.77
C ASN A 11 16.99 2.46 6.56
N ALA A 12 17.86 2.25 5.56
CA ALA A 12 17.81 2.99 4.30
C ALA A 12 16.46 2.81 3.58
N GLN A 13 15.89 1.61 3.63
CA GLN A 13 14.61 1.30 3.00
C GLN A 13 13.42 1.85 3.79
N LYS A 14 13.48 1.83 5.13
CA LYS A 14 12.50 2.53 5.98
C LYS A 14 12.50 4.03 5.72
N ALA A 15 13.68 4.65 5.58
CA ALA A 15 13.79 6.07 5.24
C ALA A 15 13.15 6.38 3.89
N LYS A 16 13.45 5.57 2.85
CA LYS A 16 12.82 5.68 1.53
C LYS A 16 11.29 5.54 1.57
N GLN A 17 10.73 4.81 2.54
CA GLN A 17 9.28 4.68 2.73
C GLN A 17 8.64 5.84 3.52
N GLN A 18 9.39 6.52 4.38
CA GLN A 18 8.89 7.64 5.19
C GLN A 18 8.85 8.96 4.42
N VAL A 19 9.84 9.20 3.55
CA VAL A 19 9.94 10.42 2.73
C VAL A 19 8.67 10.69 1.90
N PRO A 20 8.11 9.71 1.16
CA PRO A 20 6.83 9.85 0.47
C PRO A 20 5.67 10.32 1.36
N LYS A 21 5.57 9.78 2.58
CA LYS A 21 4.47 10.11 3.50
C LYS A 21 4.58 11.56 3.94
N GLY A 22 5.78 12.00 4.34
CA GLY A 22 6.02 13.38 4.75
C GLY A 22 5.71 14.38 3.63
N ILE A 23 6.17 14.10 2.41
CA ILE A 23 5.91 14.96 1.23
C ILE A 23 4.41 15.01 0.91
N ALA A 24 3.69 13.87 0.94
CA ALA A 24 2.26 13.84 0.67
C ALA A 24 1.44 14.63 1.72
N TYR A 25 1.80 14.52 3.02
CA TYR A 25 1.19 15.33 4.08
C TYR A 25 1.40 16.83 3.84
N MET A 26 2.63 17.23 3.52
CA MET A 26 2.95 18.64 3.23
C MET A 26 2.21 19.13 1.99
N ALA A 27 2.19 18.36 0.91
CA ALA A 27 1.47 18.71 -0.31
C ALA A 27 -0.04 18.87 -0.09
N GLY A 28 -0.65 18.08 0.79
CA GLY A 28 -2.06 18.25 1.19
C GLY A 28 -2.31 19.54 1.98
N ILE A 29 -1.42 19.88 2.92
CA ILE A 29 -1.51 21.10 3.74
C ILE A 29 -1.30 22.35 2.89
N PHE A 30 -0.23 22.41 2.10
CA PHE A 30 0.03 23.53 1.20
C PHE A 30 -1.00 23.61 0.07
N GLY A 31 -1.54 22.45 -0.34
CA GLY A 31 -2.72 22.24 -1.18
C GLY A 31 -3.90 23.15 -0.84
N LEU A 32 -4.24 23.17 0.45
CA LEU A 32 -5.44 23.79 0.98
C LEU A 32 -5.34 25.32 1.04
N ILE A 33 -4.15 25.89 1.20
CA ILE A 33 -3.93 27.33 1.43
C ILE A 33 -4.44 28.20 0.26
N PRO A 34 -4.03 28.00 -1.00
CA PRO A 34 -4.52 28.82 -2.11
C PRO A 34 -5.98 28.50 -2.49
N ILE A 35 -6.46 27.27 -2.23
CA ILE A 35 -7.89 26.93 -2.38
C ILE A 35 -8.73 27.73 -1.38
N LEU A 36 -8.28 27.82 -0.12
CA LEU A 36 -8.89 28.66 0.92
C LEU A 36 -8.85 30.14 0.52
N TYR A 37 -7.72 30.61 -0.01
CA TYR A 37 -7.55 32.01 -0.43
C TYR A 37 -8.52 32.40 -1.56
N ILE A 38 -8.63 31.59 -2.64
CA ILE A 38 -9.62 31.80 -3.71
C ILE A 38 -11.05 31.74 -3.15
N SER A 39 -11.29 30.82 -2.22
CA SER A 39 -12.60 30.66 -1.58
C SER A 39 -12.95 31.80 -0.63
N LEU A 40 -12.00 32.62 -0.15
CA LEU A 40 -12.24 33.73 0.78
C LEU A 40 -12.21 35.10 0.09
N GLU A 41 -11.32 35.31 -0.88
CA GLU A 41 -11.13 36.63 -1.51
C GLU A 41 -11.62 36.70 -2.96
N GLY A 42 -11.77 35.56 -3.64
CA GLY A 42 -12.32 35.46 -4.99
C GLY A 42 -11.24 35.07 -6.00
N PRO A 43 -11.61 34.81 -7.26
CA PRO A 43 -10.67 34.35 -8.28
C PRO A 43 -9.69 35.46 -8.68
N HIS A 44 -8.49 35.46 -8.08
CA HIS A 44 -7.37 36.30 -8.51
C HIS A 44 -6.42 35.50 -9.42
N PRO A 45 -5.91 36.06 -10.53
CA PRO A 45 -5.05 35.33 -11.48
C PRO A 45 -3.80 34.71 -10.83
N ILE A 46 -3.22 35.37 -9.83
CA ILE A 46 -2.10 34.85 -9.02
C ILE A 46 -2.51 33.61 -8.23
N ALA A 47 -3.71 33.61 -7.65
CA ALA A 47 -4.23 32.50 -6.87
C ALA A 47 -4.58 31.29 -7.76
N ILE A 48 -5.16 31.53 -8.94
CA ILE A 48 -5.42 30.50 -9.95
C ILE A 48 -4.10 29.85 -10.40
N SER A 49 -3.09 30.66 -10.69
CA SER A 49 -1.76 30.19 -11.07
C SER A 49 -1.12 29.36 -9.95
N ALA A 50 -1.25 29.80 -8.70
CA ALA A 50 -0.79 29.05 -7.53
C ALA A 50 -1.50 27.69 -7.42
N VAL A 51 -2.81 27.61 -7.63
CA VAL A 51 -3.55 26.33 -7.63
C VAL A 51 -3.08 25.39 -8.74
N VAL A 52 -2.84 25.89 -9.96
CA VAL A 52 -2.35 25.06 -11.08
C VAL A 52 -0.95 24.51 -10.79
N ILE A 53 -0.04 25.36 -10.30
CA ILE A 53 1.33 24.95 -9.94
C ILE A 53 1.30 23.90 -8.82
N LEU A 54 0.48 24.14 -7.80
CA LEU A 54 0.32 23.26 -6.65
C LEU A 54 -0.33 21.93 -7.05
N TYR A 55 -1.33 21.93 -7.94
CA TYR A 55 -1.91 20.71 -8.50
C TYR A 55 -0.86 19.90 -9.27
N GLY A 56 -0.04 20.56 -10.09
CA GLY A 56 1.09 19.94 -10.78
C GLY A 56 2.13 19.33 -9.83
N LEU A 57 2.47 20.04 -8.76
CA LEU A 57 3.37 19.54 -7.71
C LEU A 57 2.77 18.35 -6.96
N VAL A 58 1.48 18.40 -6.62
CA VAL A 58 0.75 17.31 -5.96
C VAL A 58 0.71 16.08 -6.88
N THR A 59 0.40 16.23 -8.17
CA THR A 59 0.39 15.10 -9.11
C THR A 59 1.79 14.51 -9.32
N ALA A 60 2.82 15.34 -9.45
CA ALA A 60 4.20 14.89 -9.52
C ALA A 60 4.63 14.15 -8.23
N CYS A 61 4.25 14.67 -7.05
CA CYS A 61 4.50 14.02 -5.77
C CYS A 61 3.74 12.69 -5.66
N LEU A 62 2.47 12.63 -6.07
CA LEU A 62 1.67 11.41 -6.07
C LEU A 62 2.27 10.35 -7.01
N TRP A 63 2.73 10.76 -8.19
CA TRP A 63 3.43 9.87 -9.13
C TRP A 63 4.74 9.35 -8.54
N TRP A 64 5.56 10.24 -7.98
CA TRP A 64 6.83 9.89 -7.36
C TRP A 64 6.65 8.97 -6.15
N THR A 65 5.69 9.27 -5.28
CA THR A 65 5.34 8.43 -4.12
C THR A 65 4.80 7.07 -4.53
N TRP A 66 4.01 7.00 -5.61
CA TRP A 66 3.55 5.74 -6.19
C TRP A 66 4.69 4.91 -6.80
N SER A 67 5.62 5.55 -7.52
CA SER A 67 6.83 4.91 -8.04
C SER A 67 7.69 4.34 -6.91
N LEU A 68 7.93 5.13 -5.85
CA LEU A 68 8.65 4.67 -4.67
C LEU A 68 7.92 3.55 -3.94
N ALA A 69 6.58 3.61 -3.82
CA ALA A 69 5.79 2.54 -3.20
C ALA A 69 5.88 1.22 -3.99
N ARG A 70 5.99 1.28 -5.32
CA ARG A 70 6.23 0.10 -6.17
C ARG A 70 7.64 -0.48 -6.01
N GLN A 71 8.62 0.38 -5.72
CA GLN A 71 10.00 -0.04 -5.48
C GLN A 71 10.25 -0.51 -4.04
N ALA A 72 9.42 -0.07 -3.09
CA ALA A 72 9.63 -0.28 -1.66
C ALA A 72 9.04 -1.58 -1.12
N GLY A 73 8.36 -2.40 -1.93
CA GLY A 73 7.79 -3.66 -1.48
C GLY A 73 7.36 -4.57 -2.62
N TYR A 74 7.26 -5.87 -2.32
CA TYR A 74 6.68 -6.85 -3.23
C TYR A 74 5.20 -7.02 -2.89
N ARG A 75 4.33 -6.76 -3.87
CA ARG A 75 2.88 -6.82 -3.71
C ARG A 75 2.27 -7.76 -4.74
N ILE A 76 1.40 -8.65 -4.29
CA ILE A 76 0.59 -9.52 -5.15
C ILE A 76 -0.88 -9.15 -4.97
N ASN A 77 -1.54 -8.74 -6.07
CA ASN A 77 -2.94 -8.34 -6.09
C ASN A 77 -3.83 -9.43 -6.73
N ARG A 78 -5.14 -9.37 -6.48
CA ARG A 78 -6.15 -10.21 -7.18
C ARG A 78 -6.15 -10.00 -8.70
N ARG A 79 -6.49 -11.05 -9.46
CA ARG A 79 -6.42 -11.12 -10.94
C ARG A 79 -7.08 -9.92 -11.63
N PHE A 80 -8.33 -9.61 -11.27
CA PHE A 80 -9.12 -8.50 -11.83
C PHE A 80 -8.90 -7.12 -11.17
N ALA A 81 -7.95 -7.01 -10.23
CA ALA A 81 -7.74 -5.78 -9.46
C ALA A 81 -6.44 -5.04 -9.78
N ALA A 82 -5.52 -5.64 -10.54
CA ALA A 82 -4.20 -5.07 -10.77
C ALA A 82 -4.20 -3.82 -11.67
N VAL A 83 -5.23 -3.65 -12.51
CA VAL A 83 -5.29 -2.57 -13.51
C VAL A 83 -6.71 -1.99 -13.67
N GLY A 84 -7.77 -2.80 -13.56
CA GLY A 84 -9.10 -2.42 -14.05
C GLY A 84 -9.86 -1.31 -13.29
N TRP A 85 -9.52 -1.03 -12.03
CA TRP A 85 -10.29 -0.08 -11.21
C TRP A 85 -9.53 1.19 -10.84
N LEU A 86 -8.21 1.25 -11.02
CA LEU A 86 -7.46 2.49 -10.80
C LEU A 86 -7.99 3.63 -11.68
N PRO A 87 -8.25 3.41 -12.99
CA PRO A 87 -8.92 4.39 -13.83
C PRO A 87 -10.33 4.70 -13.32
N VAL A 88 -11.10 3.69 -12.90
CA VAL A 88 -12.47 3.88 -12.39
C VAL A 88 -12.49 4.70 -11.09
N ILE A 89 -11.51 4.52 -10.20
CA ILE A 89 -11.39 5.27 -8.95
C ILE A 89 -10.96 6.71 -9.24
N VAL A 90 -10.00 6.91 -10.14
CA VAL A 90 -9.56 8.26 -10.57
C VAL A 90 -10.70 8.99 -11.27
N VAL A 91 -11.44 8.31 -12.15
CA VAL A 91 -12.62 8.85 -12.84
C VAL A 91 -13.75 9.11 -11.86
N ALA A 92 -14.06 8.21 -10.94
CA ALA A 92 -15.10 8.41 -9.93
C ALA A 92 -14.74 9.53 -8.96
N ALA A 93 -13.48 9.64 -8.54
CA ALA A 93 -13.01 10.76 -7.74
C ALA A 93 -13.08 12.09 -8.51
N GLY A 94 -12.70 12.09 -9.79
CA GLY A 94 -12.82 13.26 -10.67
C GLY A 94 -14.28 13.68 -10.89
N VAL A 95 -15.18 12.73 -11.14
CA VAL A 95 -16.62 12.96 -11.30
C VAL A 95 -17.23 13.45 -9.99
N ALA A 96 -16.86 12.88 -8.84
CA ALA A 96 -17.30 13.37 -7.54
C ALA A 96 -16.80 14.80 -7.28
N LEU A 97 -15.54 15.11 -7.63
CA LEU A 97 -15.00 16.47 -7.53
C LEU A 97 -15.77 17.46 -8.41
N LEU A 98 -16.13 17.07 -9.64
CA LEU A 98 -16.91 17.89 -10.56
C LEU A 98 -18.35 18.10 -10.08
N LEU A 99 -19.01 17.06 -9.56
CA LEU A 99 -20.35 17.15 -8.98
C LEU A 99 -20.36 18.04 -7.73
N LEU A 100 -19.33 17.94 -6.90
CA LEU A 100 -19.19 18.77 -5.71
C LEU A 100 -18.83 20.21 -6.06
N TRP A 101 -18.00 20.43 -7.08
CA TRP A 101 -17.75 21.76 -7.62
C TRP A 101 -19.05 22.40 -8.15
N ALA A 102 -19.82 21.68 -8.96
CA ALA A 102 -21.12 22.14 -9.45
C ALA A 102 -22.10 22.46 -8.30
N LEU A 103 -22.15 21.62 -7.27
CA LEU A 103 -22.96 21.88 -6.07
C LEU A 103 -22.50 23.14 -5.34
N THR A 104 -21.19 23.36 -5.19
CA THR A 104 -20.67 24.58 -4.55
C THR A 104 -20.97 25.85 -5.35
N SER A 105 -20.94 25.77 -6.69
CA SER A 105 -21.32 26.89 -7.55
C SER A 105 -22.80 27.23 -7.41
N VAL A 106 -23.68 26.24 -7.26
CA VAL A 106 -25.13 26.44 -7.02
C VAL A 106 -25.39 27.06 -5.65
N VAL A 107 -24.72 26.60 -4.59
CA VAL A 107 -24.88 27.17 -3.24
C VAL A 107 -24.32 28.59 -3.16
N GLN A 108 -23.21 28.88 -3.85
CA GLN A 108 -22.68 30.25 -3.94
C GLN A 108 -23.64 31.20 -4.69
N ALA A 109 -24.36 30.71 -5.69
CA ALA A 109 -25.37 31.50 -6.39
C ALA A 109 -26.61 31.82 -5.52
N LEU A 110 -26.93 30.97 -4.54
CA LEU A 110 -28.11 31.12 -3.67
C LEU A 110 -27.82 31.84 -2.34
N ALA A 111 -26.60 31.70 -1.80
CA ALA A 111 -26.17 32.32 -0.55
C ALA A 111 -24.64 32.54 -0.56
N PRO A 112 -24.15 33.73 -0.93
CA PRO A 112 -22.72 33.96 -1.21
C PRO A 112 -21.79 33.65 -0.02
N ASP A 113 -22.17 34.09 1.19
CA ASP A 113 -21.33 33.95 2.38
C ASP A 113 -21.40 32.56 3.01
N ALA A 114 -22.57 31.92 2.97
CA ALA A 114 -22.77 30.55 3.47
C ALA A 114 -22.21 29.50 2.50
N GLY A 115 -22.34 29.74 1.20
CA GLY A 115 -21.82 28.87 0.13
C GLY A 115 -20.30 28.83 0.06
N ARG A 116 -19.62 29.93 0.41
CA ARG A 116 -18.15 29.96 0.56
C ARG A 116 -17.64 29.02 1.64
N ARG A 117 -18.22 29.05 2.84
CA ARG A 117 -17.80 28.18 3.96
C ARG A 117 -18.18 26.72 3.73
N ALA A 118 -19.36 26.47 3.16
CA ALA A 118 -19.80 25.13 2.81
C ALA A 118 -18.92 24.50 1.72
N GLY A 119 -18.46 25.28 0.74
CA GLY A 119 -17.66 24.75 -0.36
C GLY A 119 -16.27 24.26 0.03
N VAL A 120 -15.61 24.94 0.97
CA VAL A 120 -14.32 24.47 1.51
C VAL A 120 -14.48 23.14 2.26
N GLY A 121 -15.53 23.00 3.08
CA GLY A 121 -15.82 21.76 3.79
C GLY A 121 -16.09 20.60 2.84
N ILE A 122 -16.88 20.84 1.79
CA ILE A 122 -17.25 19.85 0.79
C ILE A 122 -16.02 19.34 0.00
N VAL A 123 -15.16 20.24 -0.48
CA VAL A 123 -13.94 19.86 -1.21
C VAL A 123 -12.98 19.08 -0.31
N ALA A 124 -12.78 19.52 0.93
CA ALA A 124 -11.95 18.81 1.90
C ALA A 124 -12.48 17.40 2.17
N SER A 125 -13.79 17.24 2.39
CA SER A 125 -14.43 15.93 2.59
C SER A 125 -14.32 15.02 1.36
N ALA A 126 -14.41 15.57 0.16
CA ALA A 126 -14.26 14.81 -1.10
C ALA A 126 -12.86 14.21 -1.25
N VAL A 127 -11.83 15.02 -1.00
CA VAL A 127 -10.43 14.60 -1.08
C VAL A 127 -10.16 13.52 -0.05
N TRP A 128 -10.59 13.72 1.21
CA TRP A 128 -10.45 12.71 2.26
C TRP A 128 -11.23 11.43 1.95
N GLY A 129 -12.46 11.55 1.44
CA GLY A 129 -13.28 10.40 1.02
C GLY A 129 -12.64 9.60 -0.11
N GLY A 130 -12.10 10.28 -1.14
CA GLY A 130 -11.39 9.65 -2.25
C GLY A 130 -10.12 8.91 -1.79
N ILE A 131 -9.33 9.51 -0.91
CA ILE A 131 -8.16 8.86 -0.30
C ILE A 131 -8.59 7.64 0.51
N ALA A 132 -9.62 7.76 1.35
CA ALA A 132 -10.13 6.66 2.16
C ALA A 132 -10.61 5.49 1.30
N VAL A 133 -11.34 5.75 0.21
CA VAL A 133 -11.77 4.74 -0.76
C VAL A 133 -10.58 4.09 -1.44
N CYS A 134 -9.57 4.86 -1.86
CA CYS A 134 -8.34 4.31 -2.44
C CYS A 134 -7.63 3.36 -1.46
N VAL A 135 -7.41 3.81 -0.22
CA VAL A 135 -6.76 3.00 0.83
C VAL A 135 -7.57 1.73 1.11
N PHE A 136 -8.90 1.85 1.26
CA PHE A 136 -9.79 0.72 1.47
C PHE A 136 -9.77 -0.26 0.30
N TYR A 137 -9.75 0.25 -0.94
CA TYR A 137 -9.68 -0.57 -2.14
C TYR A 137 -8.36 -1.33 -2.23
N PHE A 138 -7.22 -0.63 -2.16
CA PHE A 138 -5.89 -1.26 -2.16
C PHE A 138 -5.77 -2.31 -1.07
N HIS A 139 -6.36 -2.03 0.09
CA HIS A 139 -6.42 -2.96 1.20
C HIS A 139 -7.21 -4.24 0.85
N ARG A 140 -8.35 -4.13 0.17
CA ARG A 140 -9.19 -5.28 -0.19
C ARG A 140 -8.60 -6.16 -1.30
N ILE A 141 -7.78 -5.58 -2.18
CA ILE A 141 -7.27 -6.28 -3.37
C ILE A 141 -5.91 -6.95 -3.17
N THR A 142 -5.16 -6.51 -2.16
CA THR A 142 -3.83 -7.03 -1.84
C THR A 142 -3.97 -8.43 -1.23
N LEU A 143 -3.39 -9.44 -1.88
CA LEU A 143 -3.33 -10.81 -1.38
C LEU A 143 -2.14 -10.97 -0.43
N PHE A 144 -0.99 -10.48 -0.86
CA PHE A 144 0.28 -10.53 -0.16
C PHE A 144 1.02 -9.21 -0.35
N TYR A 145 1.66 -8.73 0.70
CA TYR A 145 2.56 -7.59 0.64
C TYR A 145 3.71 -7.78 1.61
N GLY A 146 4.93 -7.64 1.12
CA GLY A 146 6.13 -7.67 1.95
C GLY A 146 7.02 -6.46 1.70
N ASN A 147 7.56 -5.89 2.77
CA ASN A 147 8.44 -4.72 2.72
C ASN A 147 9.37 -4.66 3.94
N ALA A 148 10.12 -3.56 4.08
CA ALA A 148 11.00 -3.30 5.23
C ALA A 148 10.29 -3.25 6.61
N VAL A 149 8.96 -3.16 6.66
CA VAL A 149 8.20 -3.18 7.93
C VAL A 149 7.90 -4.63 8.31
N GLY A 150 7.39 -5.43 7.37
CA GLY A 150 7.08 -6.83 7.61
C GLY A 150 6.28 -7.45 6.47
N LEU A 151 5.46 -8.44 6.80
CA LEU A 151 4.59 -9.16 5.89
C LEU A 151 3.12 -8.92 6.22
N THR A 152 2.30 -8.69 5.20
CA THR A 152 0.87 -8.51 5.32
C THR A 152 0.15 -9.50 4.43
N PHE A 153 -0.80 -10.22 5.02
CA PHE A 153 -1.62 -11.20 4.33
C PHE A 153 -3.06 -10.72 4.29
N ARG A 154 -3.79 -11.16 3.25
CA ARG A 154 -5.23 -10.91 3.17
C ARG A 154 -5.95 -11.48 4.39
N ARG A 155 -6.87 -10.71 4.98
CA ARG A 155 -7.67 -11.03 6.18
C ARG A 155 -6.92 -11.07 7.51
N ASN A 156 -5.61 -11.29 7.55
CA ASN A 156 -4.82 -11.07 8.76
C ASN A 156 -3.86 -9.89 8.59
N LYS A 157 -4.42 -8.69 8.77
CA LYS A 157 -3.72 -7.41 8.54
C LYS A 157 -2.65 -7.12 9.57
N HIS A 158 -2.80 -7.69 10.76
CA HIS A 158 -1.92 -7.46 11.89
C HIS A 158 -0.79 -8.48 11.96
N PHE A 159 -0.81 -9.46 11.06
CA PHE A 159 -0.10 -10.70 11.32
C PHE A 159 1.39 -10.55 11.55
N MET A 160 2.07 -9.72 10.76
CA MET A 160 3.52 -9.57 10.92
C MET A 160 3.92 -8.14 10.53
N GLN A 161 3.48 -7.15 11.32
CA GLN A 161 3.99 -5.78 11.19
C GLN A 161 5.47 -5.67 11.61
N LYS A 162 6.02 -6.74 12.18
CA LYS A 162 7.42 -6.83 12.58
C LYS A 162 8.00 -8.12 12.04
N TRP A 163 9.17 -8.00 11.42
CA TRP A 163 9.94 -9.16 10.99
C TRP A 163 10.34 -10.10 12.13
N GLN A 164 10.36 -9.63 13.38
CA GLN A 164 10.74 -10.40 14.57
C GLN A 164 9.80 -11.58 14.85
N ASP A 165 8.56 -11.47 14.38
CA ASP A 165 7.53 -12.46 14.63
C ASP A 165 7.55 -13.58 13.57
N VAL A 166 8.41 -13.49 12.55
CA VAL A 166 8.53 -14.45 11.44
C VAL A 166 9.71 -15.39 11.69
N ALA A 167 9.47 -16.69 11.84
CA ALA A 167 10.55 -17.70 11.83
C ALA A 167 10.82 -18.24 10.42
N GLN A 168 9.76 -18.50 9.66
CA GLN A 168 9.86 -19.16 8.36
C GLN A 168 8.80 -18.62 7.41
N VAL A 169 9.17 -18.51 6.13
CA VAL A 169 8.22 -18.35 5.02
C VAL A 169 8.22 -19.63 4.22
N VAL A 170 7.03 -20.19 4.04
CA VAL A 170 6.83 -21.47 3.35
C VAL A 170 6.06 -21.23 2.06
N ILE A 171 6.55 -21.78 0.96
CA ILE A 171 5.85 -21.76 -0.32
C ILE A 171 5.46 -23.18 -0.73
N ALA A 172 4.29 -23.34 -1.33
CA ALA A 172 3.89 -24.58 -1.99
C ALA A 172 3.45 -24.24 -3.41
N ARG A 173 4.15 -24.80 -4.40
CA ARG A 173 3.83 -24.57 -5.81
C ARG A 173 2.87 -25.63 -6.32
N SER A 174 1.90 -25.16 -7.10
CA SER A 174 0.99 -25.95 -7.92
C SER A 174 1.04 -25.39 -9.34
N THR A 175 0.40 -26.07 -10.30
CA THR A 175 0.44 -25.70 -11.73
C THR A 175 -0.01 -24.25 -11.97
N ASP A 176 -1.11 -23.83 -11.34
CA ASP A 176 -1.71 -22.51 -11.56
C ASP A 176 -1.56 -21.55 -10.39
N THR A 177 -1.13 -22.04 -9.24
CA THR A 177 -1.12 -21.26 -8.00
C THR A 177 0.11 -21.54 -7.14
N VAL A 178 0.47 -20.56 -6.34
CA VAL A 178 1.46 -20.69 -5.29
C VAL A 178 0.79 -20.32 -3.98
N GLU A 179 0.90 -21.19 -2.98
CA GLU A 179 0.56 -20.84 -1.61
C GLU A 179 1.78 -20.29 -0.91
N ILE A 180 1.60 -19.19 -0.20
CA ILE A 180 2.62 -18.56 0.62
C ILE A 180 2.09 -18.58 2.04
N ALA A 181 2.83 -19.17 2.98
CA ALA A 181 2.50 -19.24 4.38
C ALA A 181 3.65 -18.76 5.26
N VAL A 182 3.35 -18.48 6.52
CA VAL A 182 4.34 -18.05 7.52
C VAL A 182 4.23 -18.95 8.74
N ALA A 183 5.38 -19.46 9.18
CA ALA A 183 5.53 -20.00 10.53
C ALA A 183 5.91 -18.84 11.47
N PRO A 184 5.11 -18.58 12.51
CA PRO A 184 5.46 -17.57 13.50
C PRO A 184 6.68 -17.98 14.30
N ALA A 185 7.43 -16.98 14.77
CA ALA A 185 8.48 -17.17 15.76
C ALA A 185 7.88 -17.64 17.10
N PRO A 186 8.66 -18.36 17.93
CA PRO A 186 8.20 -18.77 19.26
C PRO A 186 7.71 -17.57 20.08
N GLY A 187 6.49 -17.69 20.63
CA GLY A 187 5.87 -16.64 21.44
C GLY A 187 5.14 -15.54 20.68
N ALA A 188 5.18 -15.53 19.34
CA ALA A 188 4.36 -14.60 18.57
C ALA A 188 2.87 -14.96 18.66
N VAL A 189 2.03 -13.96 18.95
CA VAL A 189 0.58 -14.13 19.06
C VAL A 189 -0.05 -13.98 17.67
N VAL A 190 -0.84 -14.97 17.30
CA VAL A 190 -1.27 -15.20 15.93
C VAL A 190 -2.75 -15.54 15.86
N GLU A 191 -3.52 -14.73 15.14
CA GLU A 191 -4.88 -15.12 14.75
C GLU A 191 -4.83 -16.05 13.53
N ALA A 192 -5.22 -17.32 13.70
CA ALA A 192 -5.21 -18.28 12.61
C ALA A 192 -6.27 -17.94 11.55
N MET A 193 -5.88 -17.99 10.29
CA MET A 193 -6.79 -17.83 9.16
C MET A 193 -7.63 -19.09 8.96
N PRO A 194 -8.92 -18.96 8.58
CA PRO A 194 -9.78 -20.11 8.31
C PRO A 194 -9.28 -20.92 7.12
N THR A 195 -9.26 -22.24 7.26
CA THR A 195 -8.86 -23.19 6.21
C THR A 195 -9.87 -23.20 5.07
N ARG A 196 -9.36 -23.38 3.85
CA ARG A 196 -10.21 -23.54 2.66
C ARG A 196 -9.89 -24.85 1.95
N THR A 197 -10.90 -25.39 1.29
CA THR A 197 -10.76 -26.60 0.49
C THR A 197 -9.67 -26.43 -0.57
N GLY A 198 -8.80 -27.44 -0.64
CA GLY A 198 -7.70 -27.49 -1.58
C GLY A 198 -6.44 -26.74 -1.15
N GLU A 199 -6.42 -26.01 -0.03
CA GLU A 199 -5.18 -25.44 0.53
C GLU A 199 -4.24 -26.55 1.02
N VAL A 200 -2.94 -26.44 0.72
CA VAL A 200 -1.92 -27.44 1.10
C VAL A 200 -1.23 -27.02 2.40
N LEU A 201 -1.03 -25.72 2.61
CA LEU A 201 -0.33 -25.17 3.78
C LEU A 201 -1.26 -24.94 4.99
N THR A 202 -2.25 -25.83 5.20
CA THR A 202 -3.29 -25.67 6.25
C THR A 202 -2.75 -25.73 7.67
N GLY A 203 -1.60 -26.38 7.88
CA GLY A 203 -0.89 -26.40 9.16
C GLY A 203 -0.28 -25.07 9.58
N TYR A 204 -0.21 -24.09 8.68
CA TYR A 204 0.30 -22.76 8.97
C TYR A 204 -0.86 -21.82 9.32
N PRO A 205 -0.73 -21.03 10.40
CA PRO A 205 -1.82 -20.18 10.84
C PRO A 205 -2.12 -19.06 9.85
N VAL A 206 -1.11 -18.59 9.10
CA VAL A 206 -1.31 -17.55 8.08
C VAL A 206 -0.75 -17.99 6.75
N ARG A 207 -1.61 -17.86 5.75
CA ARG A 207 -1.38 -18.34 4.40
C ARG A 207 -2.23 -17.59 3.40
N VAL A 208 -1.74 -17.53 2.18
CA VAL A 208 -2.49 -17.00 1.05
C VAL A 208 -2.14 -17.77 -0.21
N ARG A 209 -3.16 -18.13 -0.96
CA ARG A 209 -3.02 -18.64 -2.33
C ARG A 209 -2.99 -17.47 -3.30
N VAL A 210 -1.97 -17.45 -4.16
CA VAL A 210 -1.80 -16.47 -5.23
C VAL A 210 -1.68 -17.16 -6.59
N PRO A 211 -2.04 -16.49 -7.71
CA PRO A 211 -1.78 -17.03 -9.04
C PRO A 211 -0.28 -17.21 -9.30
N ALA A 212 0.11 -18.33 -9.91
CA ALA A 212 1.51 -18.65 -10.20
C ALA A 212 2.15 -17.59 -11.13
N GLU A 213 1.39 -17.07 -12.11
CA GLU A 213 1.81 -16.01 -13.03
C GLU A 213 2.24 -14.69 -12.33
N ARG A 214 1.87 -14.49 -11.06
CA ARG A 214 2.18 -13.29 -10.28
C ARG A 214 3.22 -13.54 -9.18
N PHE A 215 3.58 -14.80 -8.98
CA PHE A 215 4.57 -15.19 -8.00
C PHE A 215 5.97 -15.04 -8.60
N ASP A 216 6.85 -14.37 -7.87
CA ASP A 216 8.24 -14.16 -8.24
C ASP A 216 9.10 -14.51 -7.03
N LEU A 217 9.88 -15.58 -7.17
CA LEU A 217 10.71 -16.11 -6.10
C LEU A 217 11.82 -15.12 -5.72
N ASP A 218 12.41 -14.44 -6.70
CA ASP A 218 13.54 -13.53 -6.47
C ASP A 218 13.04 -12.24 -5.80
N ARG A 219 11.85 -11.76 -6.15
CA ARG A 219 11.16 -10.69 -5.41
C ARG A 219 10.86 -11.08 -3.97
N LEU A 220 10.45 -12.34 -3.72
CA LEU A 220 10.23 -12.82 -2.36
C LEU A 220 11.53 -12.89 -1.57
N LYS A 221 12.61 -13.45 -2.15
CA LYS A 221 13.96 -13.43 -1.55
C LYS A 221 14.42 -12.00 -1.24
N TRP A 222 14.23 -11.08 -2.19
CA TRP A 222 14.54 -9.67 -1.99
C TRP A 222 13.75 -9.06 -0.82
N VAL A 223 12.46 -9.40 -0.67
CA VAL A 223 11.63 -8.97 0.47
C VAL A 223 12.16 -9.52 1.79
N LEU A 224 12.54 -10.80 1.83
CA LEU A 224 13.09 -11.41 3.04
C LEU A 224 14.40 -10.75 3.46
N ASN A 225 15.22 -10.27 2.52
CA ASN A 225 16.41 -9.48 2.84
C ASN A 225 16.08 -8.16 3.53
N GLN A 226 14.91 -7.56 3.24
CA GLN A 226 14.45 -6.33 3.88
C GLN A 226 14.15 -6.50 5.37
N SER A 227 14.14 -7.73 5.89
CA SER A 227 13.96 -7.99 7.32
C SER A 227 15.10 -7.49 8.21
N GLY A 228 16.30 -7.32 7.63
CA GLY A 228 17.54 -7.14 8.40
C GLY A 228 17.97 -8.39 9.20
N GLN A 229 17.24 -9.50 9.09
CA GLN A 229 17.50 -10.75 9.82
C GLN A 229 18.23 -11.77 8.94
N SER A 230 18.88 -12.76 9.56
CA SER A 230 19.62 -13.82 8.85
C SER A 230 19.16 -15.24 9.16
N ASN A 231 18.11 -15.35 9.96
CA ASN A 231 17.56 -16.59 10.49
C ASN A 231 16.14 -16.90 9.94
N ILE A 232 15.58 -16.05 9.09
CA ILE A 232 14.27 -16.34 8.48
C ILE A 232 14.49 -17.32 7.34
N ALA A 233 14.01 -18.55 7.50
CA ALA A 233 14.12 -19.58 6.48
C ALA A 233 13.06 -19.39 5.39
N LEU A 234 13.46 -19.53 4.13
CA LEU A 234 12.54 -19.72 3.00
C LEU A 234 12.50 -21.21 2.67
N VAL A 235 11.32 -21.81 2.73
CA VAL A 235 11.14 -23.25 2.57
C VAL A 235 10.10 -23.54 1.50
N GLU A 236 10.37 -24.54 0.69
CA GLU A 236 9.42 -25.08 -0.28
C GLU A 236 8.82 -26.38 0.26
N GLN A 237 7.50 -26.39 0.38
CA GLN A 237 6.72 -27.58 0.67
C GLN A 237 6.38 -28.28 -0.64
N THR A 238 6.86 -29.50 -0.79
CA THR A 238 6.54 -30.41 -1.89
C THR A 238 5.77 -31.62 -1.35
N PRO A 239 5.17 -32.45 -2.22
CA PRO A 239 4.61 -33.74 -1.79
C PRO A 239 5.65 -34.67 -1.14
N ALA A 240 6.94 -34.52 -1.49
CA ALA A 240 8.04 -35.31 -0.93
C ALA A 240 8.55 -34.79 0.43
N GLY A 241 8.09 -33.61 0.88
CA GLY A 241 8.51 -32.99 2.13
C GLY A 241 8.95 -31.54 1.96
N GLN A 242 9.62 -31.02 2.99
CA GLN A 242 10.11 -29.64 3.05
C GLN A 242 11.56 -29.54 2.59
N ALA A 243 11.82 -28.63 1.67
CA ALA A 243 13.16 -28.29 1.20
C ALA A 243 13.49 -26.84 1.57
N VAL A 244 14.62 -26.62 2.25
CA VAL A 244 15.07 -25.26 2.59
C VAL A 244 15.72 -24.64 1.36
N LEU A 245 15.14 -23.55 0.86
CA LEU A 245 15.66 -22.80 -0.28
C LEU A 245 16.75 -21.79 0.10
N GLY A 246 16.91 -21.50 1.39
CA GLY A 246 17.91 -20.60 1.93
C GLY A 246 17.37 -19.75 3.08
N HIS A 247 18.18 -18.80 3.54
CA HIS A 247 17.82 -17.90 4.63
C HIS A 247 17.91 -16.44 4.18
N SER A 248 17.11 -15.59 4.81
CA SER A 248 17.18 -14.13 4.59
C SER A 248 18.62 -13.63 4.71
N ASN A 249 19.05 -12.75 3.81
CA ASN A 249 20.42 -12.21 3.75
C ASN A 249 21.56 -13.26 3.63
N ARG A 250 21.23 -14.53 3.36
CA ARG A 250 22.14 -15.67 3.21
C ARG A 250 21.57 -16.68 2.19
N TRP A 251 21.53 -16.25 0.93
CA TRP A 251 21.17 -17.12 -0.19
C TRP A 251 22.39 -17.95 -0.59
N THR A 252 22.20 -19.26 -0.63
CA THR A 252 23.17 -20.24 -1.14
C THR A 252 22.72 -20.72 -2.51
#